data_AF-A0A5Q0HE74-F1
#
_entry.id   AF-A0A5Q0HE74-F1
#
_cell.length_a   1.000
_cell.length_b   1.000
_cell.length_c   1.000
_cell.angle_alpha   90.00
_cell.angle_beta   90.00
_cell.angle_gamma   90.00
#
_symmetry.space_group_name_H-M   'P 1'
#
loop_
_entity.id
_entity.type
_entity.pdbx_description
1 polymer ?
#
loop_
_entity_poly.entity_id
_entity_poly.type
_entity_poly.pdbx_seq_one_letter_code
_entity_poly.pdbx_strand_id
1 'polypeptide(L)'
;MRSDGETGGPDRVSPPERFAGDLFLQLARRGWLVLEPAQARRVIIELEHTLDEVRSRLRRLELSRRLRDASGDDVAPDVDRLVVDAVFAGQLNSDSWERALVELPKYIEAMRIASRNSARRR
;
A
#
# COMPACT_ATOMS: atom_id res chain seq x y z
N MET A 1 -53.29 0.31 -10.48
CA MET A 1 -52.40 1.28 -9.82
C MET A 1 -51.97 0.71 -8.47
N ARG A 2 -50.78 0.13 -8.41
CA ARG A 2 -50.04 -0.16 -7.17
C ARG A 2 -48.59 0.19 -7.42
N SER A 3 -48.01 0.89 -6.46
CA SER A 3 -46.77 1.65 -6.53
C SER A 3 -45.54 0.79 -6.80
N ASP A 4 -44.83 1.11 -7.87
CA ASP A 4 -43.43 0.79 -8.08
C ASP A 4 -42.56 1.94 -7.56
N GLY A 5 -41.37 1.60 -7.08
CA GLY A 5 -40.30 2.57 -6.87
C GLY A 5 -39.64 2.47 -5.51
N GLU A 6 -39.00 1.33 -5.28
CA GLU A 6 -37.94 1.18 -4.27
C GLU A 6 -36.97 2.35 -4.38
N THR A 7 -36.93 3.18 -3.34
CA THR A 7 -35.91 4.21 -3.18
C THR A 7 -34.58 3.50 -2.95
N GLY A 8 -33.76 3.42 -3.99
CA GLY A 8 -32.37 2.98 -3.92
C GLY A 8 -31.68 3.73 -2.79
N GLY A 9 -31.36 3.00 -1.72
CA GLY A 9 -30.52 3.52 -0.64
C GLY A 9 -29.18 3.95 -1.24
N PRO A 10 -28.56 5.03 -0.73
CA PRO A 10 -27.28 5.47 -1.24
C PRO A 10 -26.32 4.32 -1.10
N ASP A 11 -25.89 3.83 -2.26
CA ASP A 11 -24.70 3.02 -2.45
C ASP A 11 -23.64 3.62 -1.52
N ARG A 12 -23.38 2.94 -0.40
CA ARG A 12 -22.25 3.26 0.47
C ARG A 12 -21.05 2.85 -0.35
N VAL A 13 -20.68 3.73 -1.29
CA VAL A 13 -19.40 3.72 -1.95
C VAL A 13 -18.41 3.83 -0.80
N SER A 14 -17.92 2.69 -0.32
CA SER A 14 -16.82 2.61 0.61
C SER A 14 -15.75 3.51 0.01
N PRO A 15 -15.34 4.60 0.70
CA PRO A 15 -14.32 5.47 0.15
C PRO A 15 -13.12 4.58 -0.18
N PRO A 16 -12.50 4.73 -1.36
CA PRO A 16 -11.38 3.88 -1.79
C PRO A 16 -10.40 3.80 -0.63
N GLU A 17 -10.03 2.60 -0.17
CA GLU A 17 -9.24 2.37 1.05
C GLU A 17 -8.12 3.41 1.16
N ARG A 18 -8.38 4.48 1.93
CA ARG A 18 -7.47 5.63 1.96
C ARG A 18 -6.37 5.26 2.93
N PHE A 19 -5.16 5.12 2.40
CA PHE A 19 -3.97 5.16 3.24
C PHE A 19 -4.02 6.39 4.17
N ALA A 20 -3.71 6.17 5.45
CA ALA A 20 -3.88 7.09 6.56
C ALA A 20 -2.58 7.25 7.38
N GLY A 21 -1.41 7.12 6.75
CA GLY A 21 -0.13 7.18 7.42
C GLY A 21 0.09 8.47 8.21
N ASP A 22 -0.37 9.60 7.68
CA ASP A 22 -0.29 10.90 8.37
C ASP A 22 -1.15 10.95 9.64
N LEU A 23 -2.33 10.31 9.62
CA LEU A 23 -3.17 10.16 10.80
C LEU A 23 -2.48 9.31 11.86
N PHE A 24 -1.94 8.15 11.48
CA PHE A 24 -1.22 7.27 12.42
C PHE A 24 -0.01 7.97 13.05
N LEU A 25 0.77 8.70 12.24
CA LEU A 25 1.87 9.53 12.74
C LEU A 25 1.37 10.59 13.73
N GLN A 26 0.28 11.29 13.42
CA GLN A 26 -0.28 12.29 14.30
C GLN A 26 -0.74 11.69 15.63
N LEU A 27 -1.44 10.55 15.61
CA LEU A 27 -1.88 9.84 16.81
C LEU A 27 -0.69 9.37 17.67
N ALA A 28 0.34 8.82 17.04
CA ALA A 28 1.55 8.37 17.73
C ALA A 28 2.31 9.54 18.36
N ARG A 29 2.49 10.65 17.62
CA ARG A 29 3.16 11.86 18.14
C ARG A 29 2.41 12.50 19.30
N ARG A 30 1.07 12.45 19.29
CA ARG A 30 0.24 12.93 20.41
C ARG A 30 0.21 12.00 21.62
N GLY A 31 0.83 10.82 21.55
CA GLY A 31 0.77 9.83 22.64
C GLY A 31 -0.59 9.12 22.75
N TRP A 32 -1.44 9.24 21.74
CA TRP A 32 -2.76 8.62 21.67
C TRP A 32 -2.70 7.22 21.06
N LEU A 33 -1.68 6.93 20.24
CA LEU A 33 -1.35 5.58 19.82
C LEU A 33 -0.25 5.02 20.73
N VAL A 34 -0.55 3.88 21.37
CA VAL A 34 0.34 3.15 22.26
C VAL A 34 0.28 1.67 21.88
N LEU A 35 1.44 1.06 21.67
CA LEU A 35 1.56 -0.37 21.39
C LEU A 35 2.59 -0.99 22.34
N GLU A 36 2.31 -2.21 22.78
CA GLU A 36 3.27 -3.00 23.53
C GLU A 36 4.52 -3.29 22.65
N PRO A 37 5.74 -3.25 23.21
CA PRO A 37 6.97 -3.35 22.43
C PRO A 37 7.10 -4.60 21.55
N ALA A 38 6.73 -5.78 22.03
CA ALA A 38 6.78 -7.01 21.23
C ALA A 38 5.76 -6.98 20.08
N GLN A 39 4.54 -6.49 20.34
CA GLN A 39 3.52 -6.30 19.31
C GLN A 39 3.97 -5.28 18.25
N ALA A 40 4.53 -4.15 18.67
CA ALA A 40 5.04 -3.14 17.74
C ALA A 40 6.17 -3.70 16.86
N ARG A 41 7.10 -4.48 17.45
CA ARG A 41 8.18 -5.12 16.69
C ARG A 41 7.64 -6.07 15.63
N ARG A 42 6.64 -6.89 15.96
CA ARG A 42 6.02 -7.81 15.00
C ARG A 42 5.39 -7.05 13.84
N VAL A 43 4.58 -6.02 14.13
CA VAL A 43 3.91 -5.22 13.08
C VAL A 43 4.93 -4.50 12.19
N ILE A 44 6.02 -3.96 12.77
CA ILE A 44 7.07 -3.31 12.00
C ILE A 44 7.73 -4.28 11.02
N ILE A 45 8.05 -5.51 11.45
CA ILE A 45 8.66 -6.52 10.57
C ILE A 45 7.77 -6.83 9.38
N GLU A 46 6.47 -7.03 9.60
CA GLU A 46 5.52 -7.29 8.51
C GLU A 46 5.44 -6.10 7.54
N LEU A 47 5.37 -4.86 8.06
CA LEU A 47 5.32 -3.66 7.23
C LEU A 47 6.62 -3.44 6.43
N GLU A 48 7.77 -3.75 7.02
CA GLU A 48 9.08 -3.69 6.34
C GLU A 48 9.14 -4.73 5.21
N HIS A 49 8.67 -5.96 5.46
CA HIS A 49 8.56 -7.00 4.43
C HIS A 49 7.65 -6.56 3.28
N THR A 50 6.45 -6.05 3.58
CA THR A 50 5.54 -5.53 2.55
C THR A 50 6.18 -4.39 1.75
N LEU A 51 6.89 -3.47 2.41
CA LEU A 51 7.57 -2.36 1.72
C LEU A 51 8.63 -2.87 0.74
N ASP A 52 9.37 -3.92 1.10
CA ASP A 52 10.38 -4.50 0.22
C ASP A 52 9.76 -5.25 -0.98
N GLU A 53 8.62 -5.91 -0.78
CA GLU A 53 7.83 -6.49 -1.88
C GLU A 53 7.33 -5.42 -2.85
N VAL A 54 6.75 -4.32 -2.33
CA VAL A 54 6.30 -3.18 -3.13
C VAL A 54 7.47 -2.61 -3.96
N ARG A 55 8.63 -2.38 -3.33
CA ARG A 55 9.84 -1.89 -4.00
C ARG A 55 10.32 -2.85 -5.09
N SER A 56 10.36 -4.15 -4.80
CA SER A 56 10.78 -5.18 -5.75
C SER A 56 9.88 -5.19 -6.99
N ARG A 57 8.57 -5.12 -6.77
CA ARG A 57 7.57 -5.10 -7.83
C ARG A 57 7.66 -3.86 -8.72
N LEU A 58 7.81 -2.68 -8.12
CA LEU A 58 7.98 -1.44 -8.87
C LEU A 58 9.28 -1.40 -9.67
N ARG A 59 10.38 -1.95 -9.13
CA ARG A 59 11.63 -2.10 -9.90
C ARG A 59 11.47 -3.01 -11.12
N ARG A 60 10.72 -4.11 -10.99
CA ARG A 60 10.42 -5.02 -12.10
C ARG A 60 9.57 -4.35 -13.18
N LEU A 61 8.55 -3.58 -12.77
CA LEU A 61 7.71 -2.78 -13.67
C LEU A 61 8.52 -1.70 -14.41
N GLU A 62 9.42 -1.03 -13.71
CA GLU A 62 10.30 -0.03 -14.32
C GLU A 62 11.26 -0.65 -15.34
N LEU A 63 11.84 -1.81 -15.00
CA LEU A 63 12.75 -2.52 -15.88
C LEU A 63 12.03 -3.07 -17.12
N SER A 64 10.81 -3.60 -16.95
CA SER A 64 10.00 -4.10 -18.07
C SER A 64 9.60 -2.95 -19.02
N ARG A 65 9.27 -1.77 -18.49
CA ARG A 65 9.03 -0.56 -19.28
C ARG A 65 10.26 -0.15 -20.09
N ARG A 66 11.43 -0.05 -19.44
CA ARG A 66 12.69 0.32 -20.11
C ARG A 66 13.10 -0.67 -21.20
N LEU A 67 12.90 -1.97 -20.99
CA LEU A 67 13.19 -2.99 -22.00
C LEU A 67 12.27 -2.84 -23.21
N ARG A 68 10.97 -2.59 -22.99
CA ARG A 68 10.03 -2.32 -24.08
C ARG A 68 10.43 -1.08 -24.88
N ASP A 69 10.80 0.00 -24.19
CA ASP A 69 11.23 1.25 -24.84
C ASP A 69 12.55 1.08 -25.62
N ALA A 70 13.43 0.18 -25.19
CA ALA A 70 14.72 -0.08 -25.83
C ALA A 70 14.64 -1.08 -27.00
N SER A 71 13.74 -2.07 -26.95
CA SER A 71 13.66 -3.15 -27.94
C SER A 71 12.71 -2.88 -29.12
N GLY A 72 11.81 -1.89 -29.04
CA GLY A 72 10.74 -1.74 -30.03
C GLY A 72 9.81 -2.97 -30.09
N ASP A 73 9.10 -3.18 -31.20
CA ASP A 73 8.09 -4.24 -31.39
C ASP A 73 8.68 -5.68 -31.48
N ASP A 74 10.00 -5.83 -31.29
CA ASP A 74 10.72 -7.10 -31.34
C ASP A 74 11.05 -7.58 -29.92
N VAL A 75 10.00 -7.90 -29.16
CA VAL A 75 10.11 -8.42 -27.78
C VAL A 75 10.08 -9.94 -27.81
N ALA A 76 11.15 -10.59 -27.33
CA ALA A 76 11.20 -12.04 -27.18
C ALA A 76 10.03 -12.54 -26.29
N PRO A 77 9.36 -13.65 -26.64
CA PRO A 77 8.11 -14.09 -26.01
C PRO A 77 8.21 -14.36 -24.49
N ASP A 78 9.41 -14.68 -23.99
CA ASP A 78 9.66 -14.85 -22.56
C ASP A 78 9.69 -13.52 -21.78
N VAL A 79 10.14 -12.44 -22.44
CA VAL A 79 10.06 -11.07 -21.91
C VAL A 79 8.60 -10.62 -21.94
N ASP A 80 7.87 -10.99 -23.00
CA ASP A 80 6.45 -10.61 -23.17
C ASP A 80 5.55 -11.24 -22.10
N ARG A 81 5.77 -12.50 -21.70
CA ARG A 81 5.06 -13.11 -20.55
C ARG A 81 5.36 -12.42 -19.22
N LEU A 82 6.62 -12.10 -18.94
CA LEU A 82 7.02 -11.43 -17.70
C LEU A 82 6.46 -9.99 -17.62
N VAL A 83 6.35 -9.35 -18.78
CA VAL A 83 5.77 -8.02 -18.98
C VAL A 83 4.25 -8.07 -18.85
N VAL A 84 3.57 -9.04 -19.46
CA VAL A 84 2.11 -9.22 -19.37
C VAL A 84 1.71 -9.50 -17.93
N ASP A 85 2.39 -10.40 -17.21
CA ASP A 85 2.08 -10.67 -15.79
C ASP A 85 2.32 -9.43 -14.90
N ALA A 86 3.35 -8.63 -15.19
CA ALA A 86 3.62 -7.40 -14.46
C ALA A 86 2.60 -6.29 -14.80
N VAL A 87 2.25 -6.12 -16.07
CA VAL A 87 1.31 -5.09 -16.56
C VAL A 87 -0.12 -5.41 -16.14
N PHE A 88 -0.59 -6.66 -16.29
CA PHE A 88 -1.93 -7.05 -15.80
C PHE A 88 -2.06 -6.89 -14.29
N ALA A 89 -0.98 -7.16 -13.54
CA ALA A 89 -1.00 -7.06 -12.09
C ALA A 89 -0.55 -5.68 -11.56
N GLY A 90 -0.20 -4.75 -12.46
CA GLY A 90 0.16 -3.35 -12.19
C GLY A 90 -0.90 -2.36 -12.66
N GLN A 91 -1.60 -2.63 -13.76
CA GLN A 91 -2.67 -1.77 -14.29
C GLN A 91 -3.94 -1.77 -13.44
N LEU A 92 -4.13 -2.76 -12.57
CA LEU A 92 -5.26 -2.75 -11.64
C LEU A 92 -5.04 -1.84 -10.43
N ASN A 93 -3.82 -1.34 -10.17
CA ASN A 93 -3.49 -0.67 -8.89
C ASN A 93 -2.21 0.19 -8.88
N SER A 94 -1.68 0.69 -10.01
CA SER A 94 -0.40 1.45 -10.07
C SER A 94 -0.31 2.57 -9.03
N ASP A 95 -1.40 3.34 -8.91
CA ASP A 95 -1.52 4.44 -7.94
C ASP A 95 -1.48 3.92 -6.49
N SER A 96 -1.93 2.69 -6.24
CA SER A 96 -1.90 2.08 -4.91
C SER A 96 -0.49 1.64 -4.51
N TRP A 97 0.32 1.16 -5.45
CA TRP A 97 1.72 0.75 -5.21
C TRP A 97 2.62 1.95 -4.93
N GLU A 98 2.50 3.00 -5.75
CA GLU A 98 3.24 4.25 -5.54
C GLU A 98 2.83 4.92 -4.22
N ARG A 99 1.54 4.88 -3.90
CA ARG A 99 1.04 5.38 -2.61
C ARG A 99 1.50 4.52 -1.44
N ALA A 100 1.57 3.20 -1.58
CA ALA A 100 2.12 2.32 -0.56
C ALA A 100 3.60 2.62 -0.27
N LEU A 101 4.41 2.97 -1.28
CA LEU A 101 5.79 3.42 -1.07
C LEU A 101 5.89 4.65 -0.16
N VAL A 102 4.92 5.56 -0.27
CA VAL A 102 4.87 6.79 0.53
C VAL A 102 4.30 6.52 1.92
N GLU A 103 3.33 5.61 2.03
CA GLU A 103 2.51 5.43 3.23
C GLU A 103 3.04 4.37 4.19
N LEU A 104 3.61 3.26 3.70
CA LEU A 104 4.22 2.22 4.55
C LEU A 104 5.32 2.77 5.47
N PRO A 105 6.24 3.65 5.02
CA PRO A 105 7.21 4.28 5.91
C PRO A 105 6.56 5.08 7.05
N LYS A 106 5.42 5.75 6.78
CA LYS A 106 4.69 6.51 7.81
C LYS A 106 4.11 5.59 8.87
N TYR A 107 3.54 4.45 8.47
CA TYR A 107 3.05 3.46 9.43
C TYR A 107 4.17 2.86 10.27
N ILE A 108 5.29 2.48 9.65
CA ILE A 108 6.47 1.96 10.37
C ILE A 108 6.93 2.95 11.44
N GLU A 109 7.07 4.23 11.08
CA GLU A 109 7.49 5.25 12.04
C GLU A 109 6.43 5.50 13.13
N ALA A 110 5.13 5.47 12.79
CA ALA A 110 4.07 5.56 13.77
C ALA A 110 4.13 4.41 14.79
N MET A 111 4.37 3.17 14.36
CA MET A 111 4.52 2.01 15.26
C MET A 111 5.76 2.15 16.16
N ARG A 112 6.88 2.66 15.61
CA ARG A 112 8.10 2.94 16.39
C ARG A 112 7.84 3.97 17.48
N ILE A 113 7.13 5.05 17.17
CA ILE A 113 6.72 6.07 18.16
C ILE A 113 5.77 5.47 19.19
N ALA A 114 4.75 4.72 18.76
CA ALA A 114 3.76 4.11 19.64
C ALA A 114 4.38 3.11 20.63
N SER A 115 5.40 2.36 20.20
CA SER A 115 6.19 1.50 21.08
C SER A 115 6.90 2.31 22.19
N ARG A 116 7.55 3.42 21.83
CA ARG A 116 8.21 4.32 22.80
C ARG A 116 7.23 4.96 23.78
N ASN A 117 6.00 5.24 23.33
CA ASN A 117 4.95 5.77 24.22
C ASN A 117 4.54 4.77 25.31
N SER A 118 4.64 3.46 25.06
CA SER A 118 4.33 2.45 26.06
C SER A 118 5.37 2.42 27.19
N ALA A 119 6.65 2.59 26.85
CA ALA A 119 7.75 2.66 27.80
C ALA A 119 7.67 3.91 28.70
N ARG A 120 7.08 5.01 28.21
CA ARG A 120 6.90 6.26 28.99
C ARG A 120 5.72 6.21 29.96
N ARG A 121 4.80 5.26 29.79
CA ARG A 121 3.61 5.10 30.63
C ARG A 121 3.80 4.05 31.74
N ARG A 122 4.90 3.30 31.72
CA ARG A 122 5.31 2.38 32.79
C ARG A 122 6.21 3.11 33.76
#